data_AF-A0A2N7QRG6-F1
#
_entry.id   AF-A0A2N7QRG6-F1
#
_cell.length_a   1.000
_cell.length_b   1.000
_cell.length_c   1.000
_cell.angle_alpha   90.00
_cell.angle_beta   90.00
_cell.angle_gamma   90.00
#
_symmetry.space_group_name_H-M   'P 1'
#
loop_
_entity.id
_entity.type
_entity.pdbx_description
1 polymer ?
#
loop_
_entity_poly.entity_id
_entity_poly.type
_entity_poly.pdbx_seq_one_letter_code
_entity_poly.pdbx_strand_id
1 'polypeptide(L)'
;MKTNDKQDLAAQLSKPLATGDVEKFLDLLGQIVKAAGVAEIAATAGLSRESLYKVFRPGASPRHETIVAILTALGLKFTAETIPTK
;
A
#
# COMPACT_ATOMS: atom_id res chain seq x y z
N MET A 1 -2.55 -13.48 10.79
CA MET A 1 -1.49 -13.20 9.81
C MET A 1 -0.15 -13.45 10.49
N LYS A 2 0.59 -14.49 10.10
CA LYS A 2 1.85 -14.86 10.75
C LYS A 2 2.92 -13.82 10.36
N THR A 3 3.90 -13.59 11.22
CA THR A 3 4.96 -12.59 11.05
C THR A 3 5.74 -12.73 9.73
N ASN A 4 5.80 -13.95 9.17
CA ASN A 4 6.43 -14.26 7.89
C ASN A 4 5.64 -13.71 6.67
N ASP A 5 4.32 -13.56 6.77
CA ASP A 5 3.48 -13.02 5.70
C ASP A 5 3.73 -11.51 5.50
N LYS A 6 3.98 -10.77 6.58
CA LYS A 6 4.15 -9.31 6.53
C LYS A 6 5.47 -8.89 5.88
N GLN A 7 6.56 -9.62 6.14
CA GLN A 7 7.85 -9.34 5.49
C GLN A 7 7.80 -9.65 4.00
N ASP A 8 7.06 -10.70 3.60
CA ASP A 8 6.83 -11.02 2.21
C ASP A 8 6.01 -9.92 1.51
N LEU A 9 4.94 -9.43 2.14
CA LEU A 9 4.15 -8.30 1.63
C LEU A 9 4.99 -7.02 1.45
N ALA A 10 5.85 -6.71 2.43
CA ALA A 10 6.76 -5.57 2.34
C ALA A 10 7.71 -5.70 1.14
N ALA A 11 8.33 -6.88 0.97
CA ALA A 11 9.21 -7.14 -0.16
C ALA A 11 8.49 -7.07 -1.51
N GLN A 12 7.24 -7.56 -1.58
CA GLN A 12 6.42 -7.47 -2.79
C GLN A 12 6.07 -6.02 -3.15
N LEU A 13 5.68 -5.19 -2.16
CA LEU A 13 5.35 -3.78 -2.36
C LEU A 13 6.56 -2.91 -2.69
N SER A 14 7.75 -3.25 -2.19
CA SER A 14 8.98 -2.50 -2.49
C SER A 14 9.47 -2.68 -3.94
N LYS A 15 9.16 -3.81 -4.59
CA LYS A 15 9.58 -4.08 -5.99
C LYS A 15 9.13 -3.02 -7.00
N PRO A 16 7.83 -2.66 -7.12
CA PRO A 16 7.39 -1.63 -8.06
C PRO A 16 7.92 -0.24 -7.71
N LEU A 17 8.13 0.05 -6.42
CA LEU A 17 8.73 1.32 -5.99
C LEU A 17 10.19 1.45 -6.44
N ALA A 18 10.97 0.36 -6.41
CA ALA A 18 12.35 0.33 -6.86
C ALA A 18 12.49 0.62 -8.37
N THR A 19 11.47 0.34 -9.16
CA THR A 19 11.42 0.65 -10.60
C THR A 19 10.68 1.94 -10.94
N GLY A 20 10.14 2.65 -9.93
CA GLY A 20 9.32 3.86 -10.14
C GLY A 20 7.92 3.60 -10.72
N ASP A 21 7.45 2.35 -10.70
CA ASP A 21 6.16 1.95 -11.27
C ASP A 21 5.04 2.16 -10.25
N VAL A 22 4.52 3.39 -10.20
CA VAL A 22 3.49 3.80 -9.22
C VAL A 22 2.15 3.10 -9.47
N GLU A 23 1.78 2.87 -10.73
CA GLU A 23 0.50 2.21 -11.06
C GLU A 23 0.49 0.77 -10.55
N LYS A 24 1.57 0.02 -10.81
CA LYS A 24 1.72 -1.34 -10.31
C LYS A 24 1.79 -1.41 -8.78
N PHE A 25 2.40 -0.41 -8.14
CA PHE A 25 2.37 -0.28 -6.68
C PHE A 25 0.93 -0.13 -6.17
N LEU A 26 0.13 0.76 -6.76
CA LEU A 26 -1.26 0.98 -6.35
C LEU A 26 -2.14 -0.25 -6.60
N ASP A 27 -1.96 -0.93 -7.73
CA ASP A 27 -2.68 -2.16 -8.05
C ASP A 27 -2.39 -3.27 -7.04
N LEU A 28 -1.11 -3.48 -6.71
CA LEU A 28 -0.69 -4.49 -5.75
C LEU A 28 -1.19 -4.14 -4.33
N LEU A 29 -1.07 -2.88 -3.92
CA LEU A 29 -1.61 -2.42 -2.63
C LEU A 29 -3.13 -2.65 -2.55
N GLY A 30 -3.86 -2.37 -3.63
CA GLY A 30 -5.29 -2.62 -3.72
C GLY A 30 -5.66 -4.10 -3.60
N GLN A 31 -4.87 -5.00 -4.19
CA GLN A 31 -5.05 -6.45 -4.04
C GLN A 31 -4.84 -6.90 -2.59
N ILE A 32 -3.79 -6.40 -1.93
CA ILE A 32 -3.50 -6.71 -0.53
C ILE A 32 -4.63 -6.21 0.38
N VAL A 33 -5.12 -4.98 0.17
CA VAL A 33 -6.25 -4.43 0.93
C VAL A 33 -7.52 -5.25 0.73
N LYS A 34 -7.79 -5.72 -0.49
CA LYS A 34 -8.94 -6.60 -0.77
C LYS A 34 -8.82 -7.94 -0.04
N ALA A 35 -7.63 -8.56 -0.07
CA ALA A 35 -7.37 -9.84 0.58
C ALA A 35 -7.41 -9.74 2.12
N ALA A 36 -6.93 -8.61 2.68
CA ALA A 36 -6.94 -8.35 4.12
C ALA A 36 -8.33 -7.96 4.65
N GLY A 37 -9.23 -7.49 3.79
CA GLY A 37 -10.57 -7.05 4.16
C GLY A 37 -10.74 -5.54 4.13
N VAL A 38 -11.39 -5.05 3.06
CA VAL A 38 -11.58 -3.61 2.79
C VAL A 38 -12.20 -2.85 3.97
N ALA A 39 -13.18 -3.45 4.65
CA ALA A 39 -13.87 -2.80 5.77
C ALA A 39 -12.96 -2.61 6.99
N GLU A 40 -12.14 -3.61 7.31
CA GLU A 40 -11.20 -3.58 8.44
C GLU A 40 -10.09 -2.56 8.19
N ILE A 41 -9.52 -2.57 6.98
CA ILE A 41 -8.49 -1.61 6.59
C ILE A 41 -9.05 -0.18 6.56
N ALA A 42 -10.25 0.03 6.02
CA ALA A 42 -10.88 1.35 6.00
C ALA A 42 -11.06 1.90 7.42
N ALA A 43 -11.60 1.09 8.34
CA ALA A 43 -11.79 1.47 9.73
C ALA A 43 -10.46 1.80 10.42
N THR A 44 -9.46 0.94 10.26
CA THR A 44 -8.13 1.12 10.89
C THR A 44 -7.36 2.30 10.31
N ALA A 45 -7.50 2.56 9.01
CA ALA A 45 -6.87 3.69 8.33
C ALA A 45 -7.62 5.03 8.52
N GLY A 46 -8.77 5.02 9.21
CA GLY A 46 -9.62 6.22 9.36
C GLY A 46 -10.26 6.71 8.05
N LEU A 47 -10.48 5.80 7.11
CA LEU A 47 -11.03 6.09 5.78
C LEU A 47 -12.45 5.53 5.65
N SER A 48 -13.27 6.18 4.82
CA SER A 48 -14.52 5.55 4.39
C SER A 48 -14.23 4.42 3.37
N ARG A 49 -15.11 3.42 3.30
CA ARG A 49 -15.02 2.35 2.28
C ARG A 49 -15.02 2.92 0.86
N GLU A 50 -15.83 3.94 0.61
CA GLU A 50 -15.90 4.62 -0.68
C GLU A 50 -14.60 5.34 -1.03
N SER A 51 -14.00 6.05 -0.07
CA SER A 51 -12.69 6.69 -0.22
C SER A 51 -11.63 5.66 -0.58
N LEU A 52 -11.63 4.51 0.10
CA LEU A 52 -10.69 3.42 -0.14
C LEU A 52 -10.83 2.82 -1.54
N TYR A 53 -12.05 2.69 -2.09
CA TYR A 53 -12.24 2.27 -3.49
C TYR A 53 -11.70 3.30 -4.49
N LYS A 54 -11.85 4.59 -4.23
CA LYS A 54 -11.34 5.66 -5.10
C LYS A 54 -9.81 5.71 -5.13
N VAL A 55 -9.13 5.21 -4.11
CA VAL A 55 -7.65 5.15 -4.06
C VAL A 55 -7.09 4.18 -5.10
N PHE A 56 -7.82 3.10 -5.43
CA PHE A 56 -7.34 2.02 -6.29
C PHE A 56 -8.01 1.98 -7.67
N ARG A 57 -8.68 3.06 -8.09
CA ARG A 57 -9.21 3.14 -9.46
C ARG A 57 -8.08 3.41 -10.45
N PRO A 58 -8.20 2.96 -11.72
CA PRO A 58 -7.25 3.33 -12.77
C PRO A 58 -7.08 4.85 -12.86
N GLY A 59 -5.83 5.31 -13.00
CA GLY A 59 -5.50 6.74 -13.03
C GLY A 59 -5.74 7.50 -11.71
N ALA A 60 -5.89 6.80 -10.58
CA ALA A 60 -5.94 7.45 -9.28
C ALA A 60 -4.61 8.13 -8.94
N SER A 61 -4.70 9.31 -8.35
CA SER A 61 -3.56 9.99 -7.72
C SER A 61 -3.87 10.21 -6.24
N PRO A 62 -3.76 9.14 -5.42
CA PRO A 62 -4.06 9.23 -4.01
C PRO A 62 -3.04 10.11 -3.29
N ARG A 63 -3.51 10.84 -2.27
CA ARG A 63 -2.62 11.64 -1.42
C ARG A 63 -1.65 10.72 -0.66
N HIS A 64 -0.43 11.19 -0.49
CA HIS A 64 0.61 10.45 0.26
C HIS A 64 0.14 10.05 1.66
N GLU A 65 -0.57 10.92 2.38
CA GLU A 65 -1.17 10.65 3.69
C GLU A 65 -2.10 9.44 3.66
N THR A 66 -2.89 9.30 2.60
CA THR A 66 -3.82 8.18 2.41
C THR A 66 -3.07 6.87 2.23
N ILE A 67 -1.98 6.87 1.46
CA ILE A 67 -1.13 5.69 1.28
C ILE A 67 -0.46 5.30 2.60
N VAL A 68 0.09 6.26 3.33
CA VAL A 68 0.71 6.02 4.65
C VAL A 68 -0.29 5.44 5.65
N ALA A 69 -1.52 5.96 5.70
CA ALA A 69 -2.58 5.43 6.56
C ALA A 69 -2.93 3.97 6.23
N ILE A 70 -3.07 3.62 4.95
CA ILE A 70 -3.34 2.25 4.50
C ILE A 70 -2.19 1.31 4.85
N LEU A 71 -0.94 1.71 4.59
CA LEU A 71 0.24 0.92 4.93
C LEU A 71 0.32 0.69 6.44
N THR A 72 0.07 1.73 7.24
CA THR A 72 0.07 1.63 8.71
C THR A 72 -1.01 0.66 9.20
N ALA A 73 -2.20 0.69 8.61
CA ALA A 73 -3.28 -0.27 8.90
C ALA A 73 -2.89 -1.72 8.56
N LEU A 74 -2.03 -1.92 7.56
CA LEU A 74 -1.44 -3.23 7.21
C LEU A 74 -0.24 -3.61 8.11
N GLY A 75 0.20 -2.72 9.00
CA GLY A 75 1.40 -2.87 9.82
C GLY A 75 2.70 -2.69 9.03
N LEU A 76 2.65 -1.92 7.95
CA LEU A 76 3.77 -1.58 7.06
C LEU A 76 4.12 -0.10 7.20
N LYS A 77 5.33 0.27 6.74
CA LYS A 77 5.80 1.66 6.70
C LYS A 77 6.71 1.86 5.49
N PHE A 78 6.84 3.10 5.04
CA PHE A 78 7.90 3.46 4.08
C PHE A 78 9.25 3.57 4.77
N THR A 79 10.30 3.24 4.02
CA THR A 79 11.71 3.44 4.38
C THR A 79 12.39 4.24 3.29
N ALA A 80 13.23 5.18 3.70
CA ALA A 80 14.11 5.91 2.79
C ALA A 80 15.43 5.15 2.69
N GLU A 81 15.86 4.88 1.46
CA GLU A 81 17.11 4.21 1.13
C GLU A 81 17.86 5.04 0.10
N THR A 82 19.19 4.93 0.08
CA THR A 82 20.00 5.61 -0.94
C THR A 82 19.74 4.98 -2.29
N ILE A 83 19.48 5.79 -3.32
CA ILE A 83 19.59 5.32 -4.71
C ILE A 83 21.09 5.22 -5.00
N PRO A 84 21.65 4.03 -5.25
CA PRO A 84 23.07 3.90 -5.54
C PRO A 84 23.38 4.64 -6.85
N THR A 85 24.02 5.80 -6.75
CA THR A 85 24.62 6.50 -7.87
C THR A 85 25.91 5.79 -8.25
N LYS A 86 26.03 5.38 -9.50
CA LYS A 86 27.26 4.81 -10.06
C LYS A 86 28.40 5.81 -10.02
#